data_AF-A0A7C6ZX52-F1
#
_entry.id   AF-A0A7C6ZX52-F1
#
_cell.length_a   1.000
_cell.length_b   1.000
_cell.length_c   1.000
_cell.angle_alpha   90.00
_cell.angle_beta   90.00
_cell.angle_gamma   90.00
#
_symmetry.space_group_name_H-M   'P 1'
#
loop_
_entity.id
_entity.type
_entity.pdbx_description
1 polymer ?
#
loop_
_entity_poly.entity_id
_entity_poly.type
_entity_poly.pdbx_seq_one_letter_code
_entity_poly.pdbx_strand_id
1 'polypeptide(L)'
;MERKNSYMYGSVAPKLPERAVQPEEQQRAAKGQPKLVRSQVRTSSMPKARMVFALLFVTAVCFVILYRFSVIAELNAKMGKLTEQYNALKNENRMLRVEIETSIDLDYVRQVAETKLNMHKPDNYQIVLVSVPKSSYNVVLNHDYIDETTQQTSLADRIKQTVKSVLP
;
A
#
# COMPACT_ATOMS: atom_id res chain seq x y z
N MET A 1 37.67 -25.38 -77.01
CA MET A 1 38.70 -25.73 -76.00
C MET A 1 38.90 -27.24 -76.06
N GLU A 2 39.86 -27.71 -76.84
CA GLU A 2 40.27 -29.12 -76.81
C GLU A 2 40.98 -29.40 -75.49
N ARG A 3 40.42 -30.28 -74.64
CA ARG A 3 41.15 -30.83 -73.51
C ARG A 3 41.84 -32.11 -73.98
N LYS A 4 43.13 -32.00 -74.33
CA LYS A 4 43.99 -33.18 -74.50
C LYS A 4 44.20 -33.82 -73.14
N ASN A 5 43.43 -34.86 -72.82
CA ASN A 5 43.69 -35.73 -71.68
C ASN A 5 44.75 -36.75 -72.09
N SER A 6 46.03 -36.48 -71.81
CA SER A 6 47.08 -37.50 -71.88
C SER A 6 46.93 -38.44 -70.69
N TYR A 7 46.59 -39.70 -70.95
CA TYR A 7 46.57 -40.75 -69.94
C TYR A 7 48.01 -41.04 -69.50
N MET A 8 48.30 -40.85 -68.22
CA MET A 8 49.59 -41.19 -67.60
C MET A 8 49.44 -42.57 -66.95
N TYR A 9 50.26 -43.54 -67.37
CA TYR A 9 50.28 -44.87 -66.77
C TYR A 9 51.44 -44.96 -65.79
N GLY A 10 51.11 -45.13 -64.51
CA GLY A 10 52.07 -45.13 -63.40
C GLY A 10 51.39 -44.76 -62.08
N SER A 11 52.04 -45.07 -60.97
CA SER A 11 51.49 -44.91 -59.61
C SER A 11 51.70 -43.53 -58.99
N VAL A 12 51.77 -42.46 -59.80
CA VAL A 12 52.04 -41.10 -59.31
C VAL A 12 51.00 -40.09 -59.80
N ALA A 13 50.37 -39.39 -58.85
CA ALA A 13 49.32 -38.41 -59.10
C ALA A 13 49.88 -37.01 -59.43
N PRO A 14 49.25 -36.23 -60.34
CA PRO A 14 49.63 -34.84 -60.60
C PRO A 14 49.30 -33.92 -59.41
N LYS A 15 50.18 -32.96 -59.11
CA LYS A 15 49.96 -31.97 -58.03
C LYS A 15 49.16 -30.76 -58.52
N LEU A 16 48.12 -30.37 -57.79
CA LEU A 16 47.29 -29.18 -58.06
C LEU A 16 47.94 -27.91 -57.46
N PRO A 17 47.79 -26.73 -58.09
CA PRO A 17 48.27 -25.47 -57.53
C PRO A 17 47.43 -25.01 -56.34
N GLU A 18 48.13 -24.53 -55.31
CA GLU A 18 47.60 -24.17 -54.00
C GLU A 18 46.96 -22.76 -54.01
N ARG A 19 45.75 -22.65 -53.46
CA ARG A 19 44.95 -21.42 -53.40
C ARG A 19 45.30 -20.66 -52.13
N ALA A 20 45.47 -19.33 -52.20
CA ALA A 20 45.62 -18.49 -51.02
C ALA A 20 44.29 -18.38 -50.27
N VAL A 21 44.26 -18.76 -48.99
CA VAL A 21 43.06 -18.79 -48.13
C VAL A 21 43.26 -17.86 -46.94
N GLN A 22 42.33 -16.92 -46.74
CA GLN A 22 42.06 -16.28 -45.45
C GLN A 22 40.96 -17.07 -44.70
N PRO A 23 40.93 -17.01 -43.36
CA PRO A 23 40.93 -18.19 -42.51
C PRO A 23 39.56 -18.50 -41.93
N GLU A 24 39.21 -19.78 -41.79
CA GLU A 24 38.15 -20.21 -40.88
C GLU A 24 38.60 -21.50 -40.18
N GLU A 25 38.78 -21.34 -38.87
CA GLU A 25 38.39 -22.26 -37.81
C GLU A 25 38.96 -23.71 -37.76
N GLN A 26 39.90 -23.85 -36.80
CA GLN A 26 39.68 -24.64 -35.58
C GLN A 26 40.04 -26.14 -35.59
N GLN A 27 40.52 -26.57 -34.41
CA GLN A 27 40.53 -27.93 -33.86
C GLN A 27 41.79 -28.76 -34.19
N ARG A 28 42.52 -29.38 -33.25
CA ARG A 28 42.43 -29.59 -31.81
C ARG A 28 43.81 -30.13 -31.37
N ALA A 29 44.20 -29.82 -30.15
CA ALA A 29 45.04 -30.64 -29.27
C ALA A 29 46.41 -31.15 -29.81
N ALA A 30 47.49 -30.49 -29.39
CA ALA A 30 48.37 -31.00 -28.32
C ALA A 30 49.85 -30.60 -28.51
N LYS A 31 50.32 -29.81 -27.53
CA LYS A 31 51.67 -29.78 -26.92
C LYS A 31 52.85 -29.27 -27.77
N GLY A 32 53.43 -28.13 -27.34
CA GLY A 32 54.76 -27.72 -27.78
C GLY A 32 55.29 -26.32 -27.40
N GLN A 33 55.12 -25.88 -26.14
CA GLN A 33 55.86 -24.82 -25.43
C GLN A 33 55.69 -23.31 -25.80
N PRO A 34 55.78 -22.40 -24.80
CA PRO A 34 55.08 -21.12 -24.82
C PRO A 34 56.01 -19.98 -25.24
N LYS A 35 55.74 -19.37 -26.39
CA LYS A 35 56.22 -18.00 -26.63
C LYS A 35 55.44 -17.08 -25.70
N LEU A 36 56.14 -16.54 -24.69
CA LEU A 36 55.69 -15.48 -23.80
C LEU A 36 55.45 -14.21 -24.61
N VAL A 37 54.36 -14.20 -25.39
CA VAL A 37 53.82 -12.96 -25.91
C VAL A 37 53.25 -12.26 -24.71
N ARG A 38 54.02 -11.32 -24.17
CA ARG A 38 53.62 -10.41 -23.10
C ARG A 38 52.51 -9.54 -23.69
N SER A 39 51.30 -10.10 -23.72
CA SER A 39 50.06 -9.38 -23.88
C SER A 39 50.08 -8.30 -22.81
N GLN A 40 50.34 -7.07 -23.23
CA GLN A 40 50.01 -5.93 -22.41
C GLN A 40 48.50 -5.98 -22.26
N VAL A 41 48.05 -6.66 -21.19
CA VAL A 41 46.73 -6.47 -20.60
C VAL A 41 46.69 -4.98 -20.31
N ARG A 42 46.11 -4.21 -21.23
CA ARG A 42 45.69 -2.85 -20.97
C ARG A 42 44.61 -3.00 -19.93
N THR A 43 45.02 -3.01 -18.66
CA THR A 43 44.12 -2.85 -17.54
C THR A 43 43.50 -1.47 -17.78
N SER A 44 42.30 -1.46 -18.36
CA SER A 44 41.46 -0.28 -18.27
C SER A 44 41.21 -0.13 -16.79
N SER A 45 42.05 0.68 -16.14
CA SER A 45 41.87 1.04 -14.75
C SER A 45 40.59 1.83 -14.72
N MET A 46 39.45 1.14 -14.56
CA MET A 46 38.23 1.80 -14.14
C MET A 46 38.65 2.65 -12.95
N PRO A 47 38.44 3.98 -13.01
CA PRO A 47 38.93 4.84 -11.96
C PRO A 47 38.33 4.31 -10.67
N LYS A 48 39.17 3.88 -9.72
CA LYS A 48 38.75 3.20 -8.48
C LYS A 48 37.68 4.02 -7.75
N ALA A 49 37.72 5.34 -7.92
CA ALA A 49 36.70 6.29 -7.53
C ALA A 49 35.27 5.97 -8.03
N ARG A 50 35.07 5.55 -9.29
CA ARG A 50 33.74 5.16 -9.81
C ARG A 50 33.19 3.91 -9.12
N MET A 51 34.04 2.94 -8.79
CA MET A 51 33.62 1.74 -8.06
C MET A 51 33.23 2.07 -6.61
N VAL A 52 34.03 2.91 -5.94
CA VAL A 52 33.72 3.41 -4.59
C VAL A 52 32.44 4.24 -4.60
N PHE A 53 32.25 5.12 -5.59
CA PHE A 53 31.03 5.91 -5.73
C PHE A 53 29.79 5.04 -5.98
N ALA A 54 29.90 4.02 -6.82
CA ALA A 54 28.80 3.07 -7.05
C ALA A 54 28.44 2.30 -5.77
N LEU A 55 29.44 1.87 -4.98
CA LEU A 55 29.21 1.23 -3.69
C LEU A 55 28.50 2.17 -2.71
N LEU A 56 28.99 3.40 -2.56
CA LEU A 56 28.37 4.42 -1.72
C LEU A 56 26.94 4.74 -2.15
N PHE A 57 26.69 4.77 -3.46
CA PHE A 57 25.35 5.01 -4.00
C PHE A 57 24.38 3.87 -3.62
N VAL A 58 24.80 2.61 -3.78
CA VAL A 58 23.98 1.45 -3.37
C VAL A 58 23.74 1.45 -1.86
N THR A 59 24.77 1.74 -1.06
CA THR A 59 24.63 1.85 0.40
C THR A 59 23.68 2.98 0.79
N ALA A 60 23.76 4.15 0.14
CA ALA A 60 22.85 5.26 0.39
C ALA A 60 21.40 4.91 0.07
N VAL A 61 21.15 4.25 -1.06
CA VAL A 61 19.80 3.78 -1.43
C VAL A 61 19.26 2.78 -0.40
N CYS A 62 20.09 1.82 0.03
CA CYS A 62 19.72 0.86 1.08
C CYS A 62 19.38 1.57 2.40
N PHE A 63 20.18 2.56 2.80
CA PHE A 63 19.94 3.33 4.02
C PHE A 63 18.63 4.13 3.95
N VAL A 64 18.30 4.71 2.80
CA VAL A 64 17.01 5.40 2.58
C VAL A 64 15.83 4.44 2.73
N ILE A 65 15.94 3.22 2.20
CA ILE A 65 14.90 2.19 2.34
C ILE A 65 14.71 1.83 3.82
N LEU A 66 15.80 1.56 4.54
CA LEU A 66 15.73 1.24 5.98
C LEU A 66 15.12 2.39 6.81
N TYR A 67 15.51 3.63 6.52
CA TYR A 67 14.93 4.81 7.18
C TYR A 67 13.43 4.91 6.94
N ARG A 68 12.98 4.73 5.68
CA ARG A 68 11.54 4.71 5.35
C ARG A 68 10.81 3.58 6.10
N PHE A 69 11.39 2.39 6.15
CA PHE A 69 10.82 1.26 6.89
C PHE A 69 10.67 1.55 8.38
N SER A 70 11.68 2.18 9.01
CA SER A 70 11.61 2.57 10.42
C SER A 70 10.49 3.59 10.67
N VAL A 71 10.38 4.61 9.82
CA VAL A 71 9.31 5.62 9.92
C VAL A 71 7.93 4.99 9.77
N ILE A 72 7.77 4.08 8.80
CA ILE A 72 6.52 3.35 8.60
C ILE A 72 6.17 2.51 9.83
N ALA A 73 7.14 1.82 10.43
CA ALA A 73 6.92 1.01 11.62
C ALA A 73 6.45 1.86 12.81
N GLU A 74 7.07 3.02 13.05
CA GLU A 74 6.60 3.95 14.08
C GLU A 74 5.18 4.46 13.81
N LEU A 75 4.88 4.80 12.55
CA LEU A 75 3.56 5.28 12.18
C LEU A 75 2.51 4.19 12.37
N ASN A 76 2.83 2.96 12.03
CA ASN A 76 1.94 1.81 12.20
C ASN A 76 1.67 1.52 13.69
N ALA A 77 2.69 1.64 14.54
CA ALA A 77 2.51 1.54 15.99
C ALA A 77 1.61 2.66 16.55
N LYS A 78 1.78 3.91 16.08
CA LYS A 78 0.91 5.04 16.45
C LYS A 78 -0.54 4.82 15.98
N MET A 79 -0.73 4.35 14.75
CA MET A 79 -2.05 4.00 14.21
C MET A 79 -2.72 2.89 15.00
N GLY A 80 -1.96 1.85 15.40
CA GLY A 80 -2.44 0.77 16.25
C GLY A 80 -2.95 1.29 17.60
N LYS A 81 -2.15 2.13 18.28
CA LYS A 81 -2.55 2.76 19.55
C LYS A 81 -3.80 3.62 19.42
N LEU A 82 -3.89 4.42 18.36
CA LEU A 82 -5.05 5.28 18.13
C LEU A 82 -6.32 4.46 17.84
N THR A 83 -6.18 3.37 17.09
CA THR A 83 -7.27 2.43 16.81
C THR A 83 -7.74 1.72 18.07
N GLU A 84 -6.80 1.31 18.93
CA GLU A 84 -7.11 0.70 20.22
C GLU A 84 -7.88 1.66 21.12
N GLN A 85 -7.44 2.92 21.24
CA GLN A 85 -8.14 3.95 22.00
C GLN A 85 -9.55 4.22 21.46
N TYR A 86 -9.69 4.29 20.14
CA TYR A 86 -11.00 4.45 19.49
C TYR A 86 -11.94 3.29 19.82
N ASN A 87 -11.44 2.06 19.73
CA ASN A 87 -12.23 0.87 20.04
C ASN A 87 -12.60 0.79 21.53
N ALA A 88 -11.68 1.18 22.42
CA ALA A 88 -11.96 1.28 23.85
C ALA A 88 -13.09 2.26 24.14
N LEU A 89 -13.02 3.49 23.60
CA LEU A 89 -14.06 4.51 23.79
C LEU A 89 -15.40 4.10 23.18
N LYS A 90 -15.39 3.42 22.03
CA LYS A 90 -16.59 2.87 21.40
C LYS A 90 -17.24 1.79 22.28
N ASN A 91 -16.43 0.91 22.87
CA ASN A 91 -16.92 -0.13 23.77
C ASN A 91 -17.48 0.48 25.06
N GLU A 92 -16.80 1.47 25.64
CA GLU A 92 -17.28 2.22 26.80
C GLU A 92 -18.63 2.87 26.52
N ASN A 93 -18.77 3.57 25.39
CA ASN A 93 -20.06 4.13 24.96
C ASN A 93 -21.16 3.06 24.83
N ARG A 94 -20.83 1.88 24.29
CA ARG A 94 -21.78 0.78 24.20
C ARG A 94 -22.18 0.27 25.58
N MET A 95 -21.24 0.12 26.50
CA MET A 95 -21.52 -0.31 27.87
C MET A 95 -22.39 0.70 28.61
N LEU A 96 -22.08 2.00 28.51
CA LEU A 96 -22.91 3.06 29.07
C LEU A 96 -24.33 3.05 28.51
N ARG A 97 -24.50 2.77 27.21
CA ARG A 97 -25.85 2.64 26.61
C ARG A 97 -26.63 1.45 27.20
N VAL A 98 -25.97 0.30 27.34
CA VAL A 98 -26.58 -0.88 27.96
C VAL A 98 -26.90 -0.61 29.43
N GLU A 99 -26.00 0.05 30.15
CA GLU A 99 -26.23 0.46 31.53
C GLU A 99 -27.40 1.43 31.65
N ILE A 100 -27.51 2.44 30.77
CA ILE A 100 -28.66 3.35 30.73
C ILE A 100 -29.95 2.56 30.50
N GLU A 101 -29.99 1.69 29.49
CA GLU A 101 -31.15 0.84 29.19
C GLU A 101 -31.53 -0.05 30.37
N THR A 102 -30.55 -0.58 31.10
CA THR A 102 -30.77 -1.43 32.28
C THR A 102 -31.13 -0.61 33.52
N SER A 103 -30.63 0.62 33.63
CA SER A 103 -30.83 1.54 34.76
C SER A 103 -32.22 2.20 34.76
N ILE A 104 -32.94 2.17 33.63
CA ILE A 104 -34.39 2.39 33.61
C ILE A 104 -35.06 1.15 34.19
N ASP A 105 -34.80 0.95 35.48
CA ASP A 105 -35.36 -0.14 36.24
C ASP A 105 -36.79 0.25 36.65
N LEU A 106 -37.75 -0.23 35.86
CA LEU A 106 -39.17 -0.09 36.15
C LEU A 106 -39.52 -0.66 37.53
N ASP A 107 -38.77 -1.64 38.03
CA ASP A 107 -38.96 -2.17 39.38
C ASP A 107 -38.51 -1.20 40.46
N TYR A 108 -37.41 -0.45 40.25
CA TYR A 108 -37.02 0.62 41.17
C TYR A 108 -38.09 1.72 41.21
N VAL A 109 -38.58 2.15 40.05
CA VAL A 109 -39.67 3.15 39.96
C VAL A 109 -40.92 2.64 40.67
N ARG A 110 -41.31 1.38 40.45
CA ARG A 110 -42.44 0.74 41.12
C ARG A 110 -42.25 0.70 42.64
N GLN A 111 -41.08 0.30 43.12
CA GLN A 111 -40.78 0.22 44.53
C GLN A 111 -40.85 1.59 45.21
N VAL A 112 -40.32 2.64 44.59
CA VAL A 112 -40.43 4.01 45.09
C VAL A 112 -41.89 4.48 45.10
N ALA A 113 -42.66 4.18 44.06
CA ALA A 113 -44.08 4.53 43.98
C ALA A 113 -44.88 3.84 45.10
N GLU A 114 -44.66 2.55 45.32
CA GLU A 114 -45.36 1.77 46.35
C GLU A 114 -44.96 2.19 47.78
N THR A 115 -43.65 2.37 48.03
CA THR A 115 -43.15 2.60 49.40
C THR A 115 -43.18 4.05 49.86
N LYS A 116 -42.85 5.01 48.97
CA LYS A 116 -42.75 6.43 49.34
C LYS A 116 -44.00 7.23 48.97
N LEU A 117 -44.60 6.90 47.83
CA LEU A 117 -45.77 7.62 47.33
C LEU A 117 -47.08 6.91 47.67
N ASN A 118 -47.01 5.73 48.30
CA ASN A 118 -48.16 4.93 48.68
C ASN A 118 -49.08 4.63 47.47
N MET A 119 -48.49 4.54 46.28
CA MET A 119 -49.18 4.22 45.04
C MET A 119 -49.37 2.71 44.93
N HIS A 120 -50.48 2.28 44.33
CA HIS A 120 -50.76 0.88 44.07
C HIS A 120 -51.19 0.70 42.62
N LYS A 121 -51.03 -0.51 42.10
CA LYS A 121 -51.51 -0.85 40.75
C LYS A 121 -53.04 -0.72 40.73
N PRO A 122 -53.63 0.02 39.77
CA PRO A 122 -55.07 0.16 39.68
C PRO A 122 -55.73 -1.16 39.27
N ASP A 123 -56.94 -1.39 39.75
CA ASP A 123 -57.78 -2.53 39.35
C ASP A 123 -58.34 -2.34 37.94
N ASN A 124 -58.73 -3.44 37.28
CA ASN A 124 -59.23 -3.42 35.90
C ASN A 124 -60.40 -2.46 35.67
N TYR A 125 -61.29 -2.27 36.66
CA TYR A 125 -62.44 -1.36 36.56
C TYR A 125 -62.05 0.13 36.69
N GLN A 126 -60.82 0.43 37.14
CA GLN A 126 -60.30 1.79 37.29
C GLN A 126 -59.55 2.26 36.03
N ILE A 127 -59.43 1.42 35.00
CA ILE A 127 -58.69 1.70 33.77
C ILE A 127 -59.66 2.21 32.68
N VAL A 128 -59.39 3.39 32.13
CA VAL A 128 -60.11 3.95 30.98
C VAL A 128 -59.15 4.07 29.79
N LEU A 129 -59.43 3.36 28.70
CA LEU A 129 -58.63 3.45 27.48
C LEU A 129 -58.98 4.72 26.70
N VAL A 130 -57.98 5.57 26.48
CA VAL A 130 -58.10 6.78 25.65
C VAL A 130 -57.37 6.56 24.32
N SER A 131 -58.00 6.97 23.22
CA SER A 131 -57.40 6.90 21.88
C SER A 131 -56.49 8.12 21.67
N VAL A 132 -55.19 7.88 21.51
CA VAL A 132 -54.22 8.94 21.26
C VAL A 132 -53.98 9.07 19.74
N PRO A 133 -54.22 10.25 19.13
CA PRO A 133 -53.93 10.46 17.72
C PRO A 133 -52.41 10.40 17.47
N LYS A 134 -52.00 9.65 16.44
CA LYS A 134 -50.58 9.38 16.11
C LYS A 134 -49.78 10.59 15.60
N SER A 135 -50.34 11.79 15.62
CA SER A 135 -49.76 12.98 14.97
C SER A 135 -48.71 13.72 15.81
N SER A 136 -48.49 13.33 17.07
CA SER A 136 -47.56 14.03 17.96
C SER A 136 -46.27 13.22 18.14
N TYR A 137 -45.33 13.39 17.22
CA TYR A 137 -43.98 12.87 17.38
C TYR A 137 -43.09 13.99 17.93
N ASN A 138 -42.43 13.73 19.05
CA ASN A 138 -41.44 14.62 19.63
C ASN A 138 -40.13 14.36 18.86
N VAL A 139 -39.73 15.28 17.99
CA VAL A 139 -38.41 15.19 17.35
C VAL A 139 -37.37 15.59 18.39
N VAL A 140 -36.57 14.63 18.85
CA VAL A 140 -35.33 14.94 19.56
C VAL A 140 -34.38 15.54 18.54
N LEU A 141 -34.27 16.86 18.53
CA LEU A 141 -33.32 17.58 17.67
C LEU A 141 -31.91 17.34 18.22
N ASN A 142 -31.17 16.43 17.61
CA ASN A 142 -29.72 16.33 17.85
C ASN A 142 -29.06 17.61 17.31
N HIS A 143 -28.63 18.49 18.20
CA HIS A 143 -27.97 19.77 17.87
C HIS A 143 -26.68 19.55 17.06
N ASP A 144 -26.02 18.41 17.25
CA ASP A 144 -24.77 18.05 16.56
C ASP A 144 -24.94 17.93 15.04
N TYR A 145 -26.15 17.62 14.54
CA TYR A 145 -26.43 17.47 13.10
C TYR A 145 -26.64 18.82 12.38
N ILE A 146 -26.99 19.87 13.13
CA ILE A 146 -27.23 21.21 12.58
C ILE A 146 -25.89 21.94 12.36
N ASP A 147 -24.88 21.71 13.21
CA ASP A 147 -23.61 22.42 13.16
C ASP A 147 -22.73 21.98 11.96
N GLU A 148 -22.76 20.68 11.61
CA GLU A 148 -21.99 20.12 10.49
C GLU A 148 -22.51 20.57 9.11
N THR A 149 -23.83 20.73 8.96
CA THR A 149 -24.44 21.20 7.70
C THR A 149 -24.24 22.70 7.49
N THR A 150 -24.15 23.48 8.57
CA THR A 150 -23.93 24.93 8.53
C THR A 150 -22.47 25.31 8.22
N GLN A 151 -21.48 24.47 8.56
CA GLN A 151 -20.09 24.72 8.17
C GLN A 151 -19.81 24.47 6.68
N GLN A 152 -20.40 23.42 6.09
CA GLN A 152 -20.16 23.09 4.68
C GLN A 152 -20.75 24.13 3.72
N THR A 153 -21.88 24.75 4.07
CA THR A 153 -22.45 25.86 3.29
C THR A 153 -21.54 27.08 3.30
N SER A 154 -20.92 27.41 4.45
CA SER A 154 -20.06 28.61 4.54
C SER A 154 -18.82 28.55 3.64
N LEU A 155 -18.23 27.36 3.43
CA LEU A 155 -17.04 27.20 2.58
C LEU A 155 -17.42 27.24 1.10
N ALA A 156 -18.51 26.59 0.71
CA ALA A 156 -19.04 26.61 -0.65
C ALA A 156 -19.50 28.03 -1.06
N ASP A 157 -20.11 28.78 -0.13
CA ASP A 157 -20.53 30.15 -0.36
C ASP A 157 -19.34 31.09 -0.55
N ARG A 158 -18.24 30.91 0.19
CA ARG A 158 -16.99 31.66 -0.02
C ARG A 158 -16.36 31.38 -1.38
N ILE A 159 -16.38 30.13 -1.84
CA ILE A 159 -15.87 29.75 -3.17
C ILE A 159 -16.76 30.38 -4.25
N LYS A 160 -18.08 30.26 -4.13
CA LYS A 160 -19.04 30.84 -5.07
C LYS A 160 -18.89 32.37 -5.16
N GLN A 161 -18.68 33.05 -4.03
CA GLN A 161 -18.45 34.50 -4.00
C GLN A 161 -17.12 34.89 -4.67
N THR A 162 -16.05 34.12 -4.43
CA THR A 162 -14.74 34.36 -5.05
C THR A 162 -14.82 34.18 -6.57
N VAL A 163 -15.46 33.12 -7.05
CA VAL A 163 -15.66 32.86 -8.49
C VAL A 163 -16.50 33.97 -9.14
N LYS A 164 -17.60 34.39 -8.49
CA LYS A 164 -18.45 35.48 -8.99
C LYS A 164 -17.73 36.84 -9.04
N SER A 165 -16.72 37.07 -8.21
CA SER A 165 -15.94 38.32 -8.23
C SER A 165 -14.83 38.36 -9.27
N VAL A 166 -14.44 37.19 -9.81
CA VAL A 166 -13.31 37.04 -10.75
C VAL A 166 -13.77 36.85 -12.19
N LEU A 167 -15.01 36.40 -12.43
CA LEU A 167 -15.64 36.50 -13.74
C LEU A 167 -16.45 37.81 -13.85
N PRO A 168 -16.41 38.52 -15.00
CA PRO A 168 -17.29 39.66 -15.27
C PRO A 168 -18.77 39.26 -15.28
#